data_AF-A0A1Q7I578-F1
#
_entry.id   AF-A0A1Q7I578-F1
#
_cell.length_a   1.000
_cell.length_b   1.000
_cell.length_c   1.000
_cell.angle_alpha   90.00
_cell.angle_beta   90.00
_cell.angle_gamma   90.00
#
_symmetry.space_group_name_H-M   'P 1'
#
loop_
_entity.id
_entity.type
_entity.pdbx_description
1 polymer ?
#
loop_
_entity_poly.entity_id
_entity_poly.type
_entity_poly.pdbx_seq_one_letter_code
_entity_poly.pdbx_strand_id
1 'polypeptide(L)'
;MNTLTRWILLAAACNQITTIVTESLLFKPVRERIAERSSYLGELVSCHLCFGTWVGIALATLFRPRLVPGIPVISTAVEGFAIAFGGRVFNEVTGLLKREVRRTEEETKILEEVSKTEEQLEASAS
;
A
#
# COMPACT_ATOMS: atom_id res chain seq x y z
N MET A 1 -24.18 -0.14 8.48
CA MET A 1 -22.72 -0.23 8.28
C MET A 1 -22.06 0.72 9.27
N ASN A 2 -21.24 0.22 10.20
CA ASN A 2 -20.67 1.04 11.27
C ASN A 2 -19.67 2.05 10.71
N THR A 3 -19.56 3.22 11.35
CA THR A 3 -18.65 4.30 10.94
C THR A 3 -17.19 3.82 10.84
N LEU A 4 -16.77 2.95 11.76
CA LEU A 4 -15.44 2.34 11.75
C LEU A 4 -15.21 1.46 10.50
N THR A 5 -16.17 0.58 10.17
CA THR A 5 -16.06 -0.29 8.99
C THR A 5 -15.96 0.53 7.71
N ARG A 6 -16.72 1.63 7.59
CA ARG A 6 -16.64 2.56 6.46
C ARG A 6 -15.25 3.17 6.35
N TRP A 7 -14.69 3.62 7.46
CA TRP A 7 -13.35 4.22 7.49
C TRP A 7 -12.27 3.22 7.08
N ILE A 8 -12.32 1.98 7.59
CA ILE A 8 -11.37 0.92 7.23
C ILE A 8 -11.43 0.63 5.72
N LEU A 9 -12.62 0.49 5.15
CA LEU A 9 -12.78 0.26 3.71
C LEU A 9 -12.24 1.41 2.87
N LEU A 10 -12.48 2.67 3.28
CA LEU A 10 -11.94 3.84 2.59
C LEU A 10 -10.41 3.91 2.70
N ALA A 11 -9.84 3.58 3.85
CA ALA A 11 -8.39 3.51 4.04
C ALA A 11 -7.75 2.41 3.18
N ALA A 12 -8.36 1.22 3.12
CA ALA A 12 -7.90 0.13 2.26
C ALA A 12 -8.00 0.50 0.76
N ALA A 13 -9.11 1.12 0.35
CA ALA A 13 -9.28 1.62 -1.01
C ALA A 13 -8.26 2.70 -1.35
N CYS A 14 -8.01 3.64 -0.43
CA CYS A 14 -6.98 4.67 -0.57
C CYS A 14 -5.60 4.04 -0.80
N ASN A 15 -5.22 3.04 0.01
CA ASN A 15 -3.96 2.33 -0.16
C ASN A 15 -3.87 1.65 -1.53
N GLN A 16 -4.90 0.89 -1.93
CA GLN A 16 -4.90 0.18 -3.21
C GLN A 16 -4.80 1.12 -4.40
N ILE A 17 -5.58 2.20 -4.43
CA ILE A 17 -5.51 3.21 -5.50
C ILE A 17 -4.12 3.82 -5.56
N THR A 18 -3.57 4.18 -4.39
CA THR A 18 -2.24 4.79 -4.30
C THR A 18 -1.18 3.85 -4.84
N THR A 19 -1.11 2.62 -4.35
CA THR A 19 -0.14 1.61 -4.79
C THR A 19 -0.26 1.31 -6.28
N ILE A 20 -1.47 1.20 -6.83
CA ILE A 20 -1.65 0.97 -8.27
C ILE A 20 -1.06 2.14 -9.07
N VAL A 21 -1.34 3.37 -8.68
CA VAL A 21 -0.88 4.54 -9.45
C VAL A 21 0.63 4.76 -9.28
N THR A 22 1.18 4.56 -8.08
CA THR A 22 2.59 4.87 -7.78
C THR A 22 3.54 3.73 -8.10
N GLU A 23 3.10 2.46 -8.03
CA GLU A 23 3.98 1.29 -8.23
C GLU A 23 3.70 0.52 -9.52
N SER A 24 2.46 0.52 -10.03
CA SER A 24 2.14 -0.30 -11.22
C SER A 24 2.89 0.18 -12.45
N LEU A 25 3.36 -0.79 -13.26
CA LEU A 25 3.98 -0.57 -14.56
C LEU A 25 2.98 0.01 -15.58
N LEU A 26 1.68 -0.22 -15.39
CA LEU A 26 0.62 0.34 -16.23
C LEU A 26 0.61 1.87 -16.22
N PHE A 27 0.89 2.49 -15.07
CA PHE A 27 0.89 3.94 -14.89
C PHE A 27 2.26 4.58 -15.05
N LYS A 28 3.32 3.77 -15.24
CA LYS A 28 4.68 4.27 -15.49
C LYS A 28 4.76 5.31 -16.62
N PRO A 29 4.20 5.09 -17.82
CA PRO A 29 4.27 6.08 -18.90
C PRO A 29 3.49 7.37 -18.58
N VAL A 30 2.45 7.29 -17.75
CA VAL A 30 1.69 8.46 -17.30
C VAL A 30 2.52 9.28 -16.30
N ARG A 31 3.19 8.62 -15.35
CA ARG A 31 4.07 9.29 -14.38
C ARG A 31 5.24 9.99 -15.08
N GLU A 32 5.86 9.33 -16.05
CA GLU A 32 6.97 9.90 -16.84
C GLU A 32 6.52 11.14 -17.63
N ARG A 33 5.38 11.08 -18.34
CA ARG A 33 4.83 12.25 -19.05
C ARG A 33 4.47 13.42 -18.13
N ILE A 34 3.98 13.13 -16.92
CA ILE A 34 3.67 14.17 -15.93
C ILE A 34 4.96 14.80 -15.40
N ALA A 35 6.00 13.99 -15.14
CA ALA A 35 7.30 14.46 -14.70
C ALA A 35 7.99 15.33 -15.76
N GLU A 36 7.86 14.99 -17.04
CA GLU A 36 8.34 15.81 -18.17
C GLU A 36 7.67 17.19 -18.23
N ARG A 37 6.40 17.28 -17.83
CA ARG A 37 5.62 18.54 -17.78
C ARG A 37 5.95 19.39 -16.56
N SER A 38 6.18 18.77 -15.41
CA SER A 38 6.48 19.46 -14.16
C SER A 38 7.13 18.50 -13.17
N SER A 39 8.32 18.85 -12.69
CA SER A 39 9.02 18.09 -11.65
C SER A 39 8.17 17.93 -10.38
N TYR A 40 7.49 19.00 -9.96
CA TYR A 40 6.63 18.99 -8.77
C TYR A 40 5.44 18.01 -8.90
N LEU A 41 4.73 18.05 -10.04
CA LEU A 41 3.60 17.12 -10.26
C LEU A 41 4.08 15.69 -10.47
N GLY A 42 5.24 15.49 -11.10
CA GLY A 42 5.87 14.18 -11.24
C GLY A 42 6.19 13.54 -9.89
N GLU A 43 6.73 14.34 -8.96
CA GLU A 43 7.01 13.89 -7.60
C GLU A 43 5.73 13.64 -6.80
N LEU A 44 4.69 14.45 -7.01
CA LEU A 44 3.38 14.26 -6.39
C LEU A 44 2.74 12.90 -6.75
N VAL A 45 2.78 12.51 -8.03
CA VAL A 45 2.17 11.25 -8.52
C VAL A 45 3.07 10.03 -8.35
N SER A 46 4.35 10.24 -8.05
CA SER A 46 5.32 9.16 -7.80
C SER A 46 5.51 8.89 -6.31
N CYS A 47 5.25 9.88 -5.45
CA CYS A 47 5.33 9.75 -4.02
C CYS A 47 4.04 9.15 -3.43
N HIS A 48 4.17 7.99 -2.79
CA HIS A 48 3.06 7.27 -2.12
C HIS A 48 2.37 8.14 -1.07
N LEU A 49 3.14 8.90 -0.29
CA LEU A 49 2.58 9.81 0.73
C LEU A 49 1.81 10.98 0.11
N CYS A 50 2.39 11.63 -0.89
CA CYS A 50 1.78 12.80 -1.52
C CYS A 50 0.50 12.38 -2.24
N PHE A 51 0.60 11.40 -3.15
CA PHE A 51 -0.54 10.91 -3.90
C PHE A 51 -1.63 10.33 -2.98
N GLY A 52 -1.24 9.53 -1.98
CA GLY A 52 -2.17 8.95 -1.01
C GLY A 52 -2.91 9.99 -0.17
N THR A 53 -2.26 11.11 0.16
CA THR A 53 -2.94 12.23 0.86
C THR A 53 -4.04 12.84 -0.01
N TRP A 54 -3.76 13.08 -1.29
CA TRP A 54 -4.76 13.60 -2.22
C TRP A 54 -5.90 12.62 -2.47
N VAL A 55 -5.59 11.33 -2.62
CA VAL A 55 -6.60 10.27 -2.74
C VAL A 55 -7.48 10.21 -1.49
N GLY A 56 -6.89 10.27 -0.29
CA GLY A 56 -7.64 10.28 0.98
C GLY A 56 -8.59 11.46 1.10
N ILE A 57 -8.14 12.67 0.73
CA ILE A 57 -8.98 13.88 0.70
C ILE A 57 -10.10 13.76 -0.33
N ALA A 58 -9.81 13.23 -1.53
CA ALA A 58 -10.81 13.01 -2.56
C ALA A 58 -11.89 12.01 -2.09
N LEU A 59 -11.47 10.90 -1.46
CA LEU A 59 -12.39 9.89 -0.91
C LEU A 59 -13.24 10.45 0.24
N ALA A 60 -12.67 11.24 1.16
CA ALA A 60 -13.43 11.91 2.21
C ALA A 60 -14.49 12.87 1.63
N THR A 61 -14.12 13.62 0.60
CA THR A 61 -15.01 14.59 -0.06
C THR A 61 -16.18 13.90 -0.75
N LEU A 62 -15.92 12.79 -1.47
CA LEU A 62 -16.92 12.03 -2.22
C LEU A 62 -17.86 11.23 -1.32
N PHE A 63 -17.31 10.54 -0.32
CA PHE A 63 -18.08 9.57 0.47
C PHE A 63 -18.57 10.10 1.82
N ARG A 64 -18.11 11.29 2.23
CA ARG A 64 -18.44 12.00 3.48
C ARG A 64 -18.79 11.04 4.63
N PRO A 65 -17.80 10.30 5.15
CA PRO A 65 -18.06 9.28 6.16
C PRO A 65 -18.64 9.83 7.47
N ARG A 66 -18.62 11.16 7.70
CA ARG A 66 -19.22 11.85 8.88
C ARG A 66 -18.68 11.25 10.18
N LEU A 67 -17.36 11.10 10.28
CA LEU A 67 -16.68 10.64 11.50
C LEU A 67 -16.71 11.70 12.61
N VAL A 68 -16.64 13.00 12.27
CA VAL A 68 -16.51 14.07 13.25
C VAL A 68 -17.62 15.11 13.08
N PRO A 69 -18.47 15.35 14.11
CA PRO A 69 -19.42 16.45 14.09
C PRO A 69 -18.68 17.79 14.16
N GLY A 70 -18.95 18.70 13.23
CA GLY A 70 -18.24 19.98 13.13
C GLY A 70 -18.53 20.73 11.83
N ILE A 71 -17.71 21.76 11.56
CA ILE A 71 -17.78 22.53 10.32
C ILE A 71 -17.46 21.58 9.15
N PRO A 72 -18.34 21.47 8.13
CA PRO A 72 -18.24 20.41 7.12
C PRO A 72 -16.92 20.40 6.36
N VAL A 73 -16.31 21.57 6.13
CA VAL A 73 -15.01 21.69 5.45
C VAL A 73 -13.88 21.14 6.32
N ILE A 74 -13.83 21.52 7.60
CA ILE A 74 -12.80 21.09 8.54
C ILE A 74 -12.94 19.59 8.81
N SER A 75 -14.18 19.12 9.04
CA SER A 75 -14.45 17.69 9.19
C SER A 75 -14.00 16.88 7.97
N THR A 76 -14.24 17.38 6.74
CA THR A 76 -13.79 16.70 5.52
C THR A 76 -12.28 16.65 5.42
N ALA A 77 -11.57 17.73 5.78
CA ALA A 77 -10.12 17.76 5.77
C ALA A 77 -9.54 16.76 6.79
N VAL A 78 -10.04 16.77 8.02
CA VAL A 78 -9.62 15.83 9.08
C VAL A 78 -9.92 14.38 8.69
N GLU A 79 -11.09 14.11 8.12
CA GLU A 79 -11.46 12.79 7.60
C GLU A 79 -10.54 12.35 6.45
N GLY A 80 -10.19 13.25 5.54
CA GLY A 80 -9.26 12.99 4.45
C GLY A 80 -7.87 12.62 4.94
N PHE A 81 -7.34 13.37 5.90
CA PHE A 81 -6.07 13.05 6.56
C PHE A 81 -6.14 11.72 7.32
N ALA A 82 -7.24 11.43 8.01
CA ALA A 82 -7.42 10.16 8.70
C ALA A 82 -7.42 8.98 7.72
N ILE A 83 -8.13 9.09 6.59
CA ILE A 83 -8.15 8.05 5.54
C ILE A 83 -6.75 7.88 4.92
N ALA A 84 -6.06 8.99 4.61
CA ALA A 84 -4.70 8.94 4.06
C ALA A 84 -3.72 8.28 5.03
N PHE A 85 -3.80 8.64 6.32
CA PHE A 85 -3.00 8.02 7.37
C PHE A 85 -3.30 6.52 7.50
N GLY A 86 -4.57 6.13 7.50
CA GLY A 86 -4.98 4.73 7.48
C GLY A 86 -4.40 3.98 6.28
N GLY A 87 -4.48 4.57 5.09
CA GLY A 87 -3.88 4.02 3.87
C GLY A 87 -2.37 3.79 4.00
N ARG A 88 -1.64 4.74 4.61
CA ARG A 88 -0.20 4.60 4.89
C ARG A 88 0.08 3.43 5.84
N VAL A 89 -0.70 3.29 6.91
CA VAL A 89 -0.56 2.17 7.84
C VAL A 89 -0.76 0.85 7.11
N PHE A 90 -1.78 0.76 6.24
CA PHE A 90 -1.95 -0.43 5.40
C PHE A 90 -0.75 -0.69 4.49
N ASN A 91 -0.17 0.35 3.88
CA ASN A 91 1.01 0.19 3.03
C ASN A 91 2.18 -0.43 3.81
N GLU A 92 2.53 0.14 4.97
CA GLU A 92 3.61 -0.37 5.83
C GLU A 92 3.35 -1.82 6.28
N VAL A 93 2.12 -2.12 6.70
CA VAL A 93 1.72 -3.49 7.09
C VAL A 93 1.88 -4.47 5.92
N THR A 94 1.43 -4.10 4.72
CA THR A 94 1.63 -4.96 3.54
C THR A 94 3.11 -5.11 3.17
N GLY A 95 3.92 -4.08 3.40
CA GLY A 95 5.37 -4.13 3.23
C GLY A 95 6.05 -5.09 4.20
N LEU A 96 5.65 -5.08 5.47
CA LEU A 96 6.16 -6.01 6.49
C LEU A 96 5.75 -7.45 6.21
N LEU A 97 4.47 -7.69 5.88
CA LEU A 97 3.99 -9.02 5.51
C LEU A 97 4.74 -9.60 4.32
N LYS A 98 5.00 -8.80 3.28
CA LYS A 98 5.80 -9.25 2.13
C LYS A 98 7.23 -9.65 2.51
N ARG A 99 7.83 -9.00 3.52
CA ARG A 99 9.18 -9.34 4.00
C ARG A 99 9.18 -10.65 4.78
N GLU A 100 8.17 -10.87 5.63
CA GLU A 100 8.02 -12.12 6.37
C GLU A 100 7.78 -13.30 5.44
N VAL A 101 6.87 -13.16 4.47
CA VAL A 101 6.61 -14.22 3.47
C VAL A 101 7.87 -14.59 2.69
N ARG A 102 8.66 -13.59 2.26
CA ARG A 102 9.93 -13.85 1.55
C ARG A 102 10.92 -14.63 2.43
N ARG A 103 11.03 -14.29 3.72
CA ARG A 103 11.91 -15.00 4.66
C ARG A 103 11.48 -16.47 4.81
N THR A 104 10.19 -16.74 4.99
CA THR A 104 9.68 -18.11 5.13
C THR A 104 9.90 -18.93 3.86
N GLU A 105 9.76 -18.31 2.68
CA GLU A 105 10.04 -18.97 1.40
C GLU A 105 11.53 -19.35 1.24
N GLU A 106 12.45 -18.47 1.67
CA GLU A 106 13.89 -18.73 1.66
C GLU A 106 14.26 -19.86 2.65
N GLU A 107 13.72 -19.84 3.87
CA GLU A 107 13.95 -20.90 4.87
C GLU A 107 13.47 -22.27 4.37
N THR A 108 12.31 -22.31 3.71
CA THR A 108 11.75 -23.56 3.15
C THR A 108 12.64 -24.12 2.03
N LYS A 109 13.17 -23.27 1.14
CA LYS A 109 14.09 -23.69 0.07
C LYS A 109 15.40 -24.24 0.61
N ILE A 110 15.96 -23.61 1.64
CA ILE A 110 17.19 -24.09 2.29
C ILE A 110 16.97 -25.45 2.94
N LEU A 111 15.84 -25.64 3.65
CA LEU A 111 15.49 -26.92 4.25
C LEU A 111 15.32 -28.03 3.20
N GLU A 112 14.70 -27.74 2.05
CA GLU A 112 14.59 -28.68 0.93
C GLU A 112 15.96 -29.04 0.32
N GLU A 113 16.87 -28.07 0.19
CA GLU A 113 18.23 -28.30 -0.33
C GLU A 113 19.07 -29.15 0.65
N VAL A 114 18.98 -28.88 1.95
CA VAL A 114 19.68 -29.66 2.99
C VAL A 114 19.18 -31.10 3.01
N SER A 115 17.85 -31.32 3.01
CA SER A 115 17.26 -32.65 2.99
C SER A 115 17.69 -33.47 1.75
N LYS A 116 17.70 -32.87 0.55
CA LYS A 116 18.22 -33.54 -0.66
C LYS A 116 19.70 -33.90 -0.56
N THR A 117 20.49 -33.05 0.08
CA THR A 117 21.93 -33.30 0.27
C THR A 117 22.16 -34.47 1.22
N GLU A 118 21.38 -34.57 2.30
CA GLU A 118 21.43 -35.69 3.25
C GLU A 118 21.05 -37.02 2.58
N GLU A 119 19.96 -37.05 1.81
CA GLU A 119 19.53 -38.24 1.05
C GLU A 119 20.61 -38.71 0.05
N GLN A 120 21.28 -37.78 -0.63
CA GLN A 120 22.39 -38.09 -1.55
C GLN A 120 23.60 -38.68 -0.82
N LEU A 121 23.91 -38.17 0.37
CA LEU A 121 24.99 -38.69 1.20
C LEU A 121 24.70 -40.13 1.63
N GLU A 122 23.48 -40.39 2.12
CA GLU A 122 23.03 -41.73 2.54
C GLU A 122 23.05 -42.74 1.37
N ALA A 123 22.58 -42.32 0.19
CA ALA A 123 22.59 -43.15 -1.02
C ALA A 123 24.01 -43.47 -1.52
N SER A 124 25.00 -42.61 -1.26
CA SER A 124 26.40 -42.83 -1.64
C SER A 124 27.19 -43.69 -0.64
N ALA A 125 26.68 -43.81 0.59
CA ALA A 125 27.29 -44.60 1.68
C ALA A 125 26.79 -46.04 1.74
N SER A 126 25.84 -46.43 0.88
CA SER A 126 25.28 -47.79 0.74
C SER A 126 25.74 -48.47 -0.54
#